data_AF-A0A2G6QPB9-F1
#
_entry.id   AF-A0A2G6QPB9-F1
#
_cell.length_a   1.000
_cell.length_b   1.000
_cell.length_c   1.000
_cell.angle_alpha   90.00
_cell.angle_beta   90.00
_cell.angle_gamma   90.00
#
_symmetry.space_group_name_H-M   'P 1'
#
loop_
_entity.id
_entity.type
_entity.pdbx_description
1 polymer ?
#
loop_
_entity_poly.entity_id
_entity_poly.type
_entity_poly.pdbx_seq_one_letter_code
_entity_poly.pdbx_strand_id
1 'polypeptide(L)'
;MYYEIITIIVIGVIFVVVLTEIVKAFDKKHRLKKWFVFVSLFFSGGFSTFFWWVELYQMRNWFFCWLVIFGLSFLINNYLIKWIKLKIKNK
;
A
#
# COMPACT_ATOMS: atom_id res chain seq x y z
N MET A 1 6.37 -3.10 -22.26
CA MET A 1 7.17 -3.64 -21.14
C MET A 1 7.29 -2.72 -19.94
N TYR A 2 8.07 -1.62 -19.92
CA TYR A 2 8.21 -0.80 -18.69
C TYR A 2 6.92 -0.11 -18.25
N TYR A 3 6.12 0.41 -19.19
CA TYR A 3 4.84 1.06 -18.89
C TYR A 3 3.79 0.12 -18.27
N GLU A 4 3.83 -1.17 -18.59
CA GLU A 4 2.90 -2.17 -18.04
C GLU A 4 3.21 -2.41 -16.56
N ILE A 5 4.50 -2.58 -16.23
CA ILE A 5 4.96 -2.79 -14.86
C ILE A 5 4.62 -1.58 -13.98
N ILE A 6 4.82 -0.36 -14.49
CA ILE A 6 4.47 0.87 -13.77
C ILE A 6 2.97 0.92 -13.51
N THR A 7 2.14 0.60 -14.51
CA THR A 7 0.68 0.59 -14.35
C THR A 7 0.23 -0.41 -13.29
N ILE A 8 0.82 -1.62 -13.27
CA ILE A 8 0.53 -2.65 -12.27
C ILE A 8 0.92 -2.19 -10.86
N ILE A 9 2.10 -1.57 -10.72
CA ILE A 9 2.57 -1.02 -9.43
C ILE A 9 1.60 0.07 -8.94
N VAL A 10 1.18 1.00 -9.82
CA VAL A 10 0.25 2.08 -9.47
C VAL A 10 -1.09 1.51 -9.00
N ILE A 11 -1.65 0.55 -9.74
CA ILE A 11 -2.91 -0.12 -9.36
C ILE A 11 -2.76 -0.82 -8.01
N GLY A 12 -1.68 -1.56 -7.80
CA GLY A 12 -1.38 -2.23 -6.53
C GLY A 12 -1.28 -1.26 -5.37
N VAL A 13 -0.58 -0.14 -5.56
CA VAL A 13 -0.44 0.91 -4.53
C VAL A 13 -1.79 1.51 -4.17
N ILE A 14 -2.62 1.84 -5.17
CA ILE A 14 -3.96 2.39 -4.94
C ILE A 14 -4.82 1.40 -4.14
N PHE A 15 -4.86 0.13 -4.56
CA PHE A 15 -5.63 -0.90 -3.86
C PHE A 15 -5.17 -1.10 -2.42
N VAL A 16 -3.86 -1.22 -2.18
CA VAL A 16 -3.30 -1.40 -0.84
C VAL A 16 -3.61 -0.18 0.03
N VAL A 17 -3.49 1.04 -0.48
CA VAL A 17 -3.81 2.27 0.27
C VAL A 17 -5.30 2.30 0.62
N VAL A 18 -6.18 2.07 -0.36
CA VAL A 18 -7.65 2.08 -0.15
C VAL A 18 -8.05 1.02 0.88
N LEU A 19 -7.56 -0.21 0.75
CA LEU A 19 -7.82 -1.28 1.72
C LEU A 19 -7.29 -0.94 3.11
N THR A 20 -6.08 -0.38 3.19
CA THR A 20 -5.50 0.02 4.48
C THR A 20 -6.33 1.13 5.13
N GLU A 21 -6.84 2.09 4.36
CA GLU A 21 -7.74 3.14 4.85
C GLU A 21 -9.11 2.58 5.28
N ILE A 22 -9.70 1.65 4.52
CA ILE A 22 -10.95 0.97 4.91
C ILE A 22 -10.76 0.22 6.23
N VAL A 23 -9.66 -0.52 6.39
CA VAL A 23 -9.34 -1.25 7.63
C VAL A 23 -9.15 -0.28 8.79
N LYS A 24 -8.50 0.87 8.58
CA LYS A 24 -8.39 1.93 9.59
C LYS A 24 -9.77 2.51 9.95
N ALA A 25 -10.63 2.74 8.96
CA ALA A 25 -11.97 3.30 9.16
C ALA A 25 -12.90 2.34 9.91
N PHE A 26 -12.75 1.03 9.69
CA PHE A 26 -13.49 0.00 10.40
C PHE A 26 -13.02 -0.18 11.85
N ASP A 27 -11.74 0.14 12.14
CA ASP A 27 -11.19 0.05 13.49
C ASP A 27 -11.53 1.26 14.36
N LYS A 28 -12.73 1.22 14.95
CA LYS A 28 -13.23 2.21 15.93
C LYS A 28 -12.36 2.36 17.18
N LYS A 29 -11.41 1.45 17.45
CA LYS A 29 -10.58 1.48 18.68
C LYS A 29 -9.19 2.10 18.49
N HIS A 30 -8.85 2.63 17.30
CA HIS A 30 -7.54 3.24 16.99
C HIS A 30 -6.31 2.35 17.30
N ARG A 31 -6.49 1.04 17.50
CA ARG A 31 -5.37 0.13 17.83
C ARG A 31 -4.51 -0.15 16.60
N LEU A 32 -5.11 -0.09 15.41
CA LEU A 32 -4.44 -0.26 14.12
C LEU A 32 -3.44 0.84 13.76
N LYS A 33 -3.35 1.95 14.53
CA LYS A 33 -2.33 2.99 14.31
C LYS A 33 -0.90 2.47 14.42
N LYS A 34 -0.65 1.41 15.23
CA LYS A 34 0.64 0.72 15.30
C LYS A 34 0.74 -0.47 14.34
N TRP A 35 -0.39 -1.07 13.97
CA TRP A 35 -0.44 -2.28 13.14
C TRP A 35 -0.63 -2.02 11.64
N PHE A 36 -0.84 -0.76 11.23
CA PHE A 36 -1.04 -0.42 9.81
C PHE A 36 0.17 -0.80 8.94
N VAL A 37 1.37 -0.85 9.51
CA VAL A 37 2.60 -1.34 8.85
C VAL A 37 2.43 -2.80 8.46
N PHE A 38 2.00 -3.64 9.42
CA PHE A 38 1.74 -5.05 9.17
C PHE A 38 0.62 -5.24 8.15
N VAL A 39 -0.46 -4.45 8.25
CA VAL A 39 -1.56 -4.49 7.28
C VAL A 39 -1.06 -4.16 5.88
N SER A 40 -0.30 -3.08 5.72
CA SER A 40 0.29 -2.69 4.43
C SER A 40 1.26 -3.75 3.91
N LEU A 41 2.05 -4.37 4.79
CA LEU A 41 3.01 -5.43 4.46
C LEU A 41 2.32 -6.70 3.95
N PHE A 42 1.27 -7.15 4.64
CA PHE A 42 0.49 -8.32 4.25
C PHE A 42 -0.29 -8.07 2.95
N PHE A 43 -0.94 -6.92 2.80
CA PHE A 43 -1.68 -6.61 1.58
C PHE A 43 -0.75 -6.43 0.38
N SER A 44 0.35 -5.69 0.52
CA SER A 44 1.33 -5.56 -0.58
C SER A 44 1.93 -6.91 -0.97
N GLY A 45 2.20 -7.78 0.02
CA GLY A 45 2.59 -9.19 -0.20
C GLY A 45 1.58 -9.94 -1.03
N GLY A 46 0.34 -9.98 -0.57
CA GLY A 46 -0.76 -10.64 -1.27
C GLY A 46 -0.97 -10.14 -2.69
N PHE A 47 -0.97 -8.81 -2.90
CA PHE A 47 -1.13 -8.22 -4.23
C PHE A 47 0.04 -8.53 -5.16
N SER A 48 1.27 -8.50 -4.65
CA SER A 48 2.43 -8.86 -5.46
C SER A 48 2.41 -10.33 -5.86
N THR A 49 2.02 -11.24 -4.97
CA THR A 49 1.86 -12.65 -5.31
C THR A 49 0.69 -12.88 -6.27
N PHE A 50 -0.41 -12.15 -6.11
CA PHE A 50 -1.55 -12.19 -7.03
C PHE A 50 -1.17 -11.72 -8.44
N PHE A 51 -0.45 -10.60 -8.56
CA PHE A 51 -0.01 -10.11 -9.87
C PHE A 51 1.01 -11.03 -10.55
N TRP A 52 1.87 -11.70 -9.76
CA TRP A 52 2.70 -12.76 -10.31
C TRP A 52 1.89 -13.97 -10.76
N TRP A 53 0.88 -14.38 -9.99
CA TRP A 53 0.03 -15.53 -10.31
C TRP A 53 -0.81 -15.32 -11.59
N VAL A 54 -1.21 -14.08 -11.86
CA VAL A 54 -1.90 -13.67 -13.10
C VAL A 54 -0.91 -13.41 -14.26
N GLU A 55 0.37 -13.80 -14.09
CA GLU A 55 1.44 -13.66 -15.08
C GLU A 55 1.70 -12.22 -15.56
N LEU A 56 1.30 -11.21 -14.78
CA LEU A 56 1.48 -9.79 -15.13
C LEU A 56 2.94 -9.33 -15.09
N TYR A 57 3.81 -10.07 -14.39
CA TYR A 57 5.26 -9.92 -14.46
C TYR A 57 5.98 -11.22 -14.07
N GLN A 58 7.26 -11.32 -14.45
CA GLN A 58 8.10 -12.46 -14.12
C GLN A 58 8.41 -12.56 -12.62
N MET A 59 8.52 -13.79 -12.10
CA MET A 59 8.88 -14.09 -10.70
C MET A 59 10.13 -13.34 -10.23
N ARG A 60 11.11 -13.14 -11.13
CA ARG A 60 12.34 -12.37 -10.82
C ARG A 60 12.06 -10.94 -10.36
N ASN A 61 10.99 -10.32 -10.87
CA ASN A 61 10.60 -8.96 -10.51
C ASN A 61 9.61 -8.92 -9.33
N TRP A 62 9.16 -10.08 -8.83
CA TRP A 62 8.19 -10.17 -7.74
C TRP A 62 8.66 -9.43 -6.48
N PHE A 63 9.87 -9.72 -6.02
CA PHE A 63 10.41 -9.09 -4.82
C PHE A 63 10.57 -7.57 -4.98
N PHE A 64 10.96 -7.11 -6.16
CA PHE A 64 11.06 -5.68 -6.48
C PHE A 64 9.68 -5.01 -6.49
N CYS A 65 8.71 -5.57 -7.23
CA CYS A 65 7.34 -5.07 -7.27
C CYS A 65 6.72 -5.04 -5.87
N TRP A 66 6.94 -6.08 -5.07
CA TRP A 66 6.49 -6.15 -3.68
C TRP A 66 7.03 -4.99 -2.85
N LEU A 67 8.37 -4.78 -2.86
CA LEU A 67 9.01 -3.70 -2.10
C LEU A 67 8.53 -2.32 -2.55
N VAL A 68 8.36 -2.11 -3.85
CA VAL A 68 7.90 -0.81 -4.39
C VAL A 68 6.46 -0.54 -3.99
N ILE A 69 5.56 -1.52 -4.11
CA ILE A 69 4.16 -1.39 -3.69
C ILE A 69 4.09 -1.11 -2.18
N PHE A 70 4.82 -1.89 -1.37
CA PHE A 70 4.87 -1.69 0.07
C PHE A 70 5.39 -0.30 0.44
N GLY A 71 6.54 0.10 -0.12
CA GLY A 71 7.21 1.36 0.18
C GLY A 71 6.36 2.57 -0.18
N LEU A 72 5.75 2.58 -1.37
CA LEU A 72 4.86 3.65 -1.82
C LEU A 72 3.58 3.70 -0.97
N SER A 73 2.92 2.58 -0.71
CA SER A 73 1.72 2.54 0.13
C SER A 73 2.01 2.97 1.57
N PHE A 74 3.17 2.58 2.13
CA PHE A 74 3.59 3.01 3.46
C PHE A 74 3.87 4.52 3.51
N LEU A 75 4.61 5.05 2.52
CA LEU A 75 4.88 6.48 2.41
C LEU A 75 3.58 7.28 2.30
N ILE A 76 2.68 6.89 1.41
CA ILE A 76 1.39 7.58 1.21
C ILE A 76 0.59 7.58 2.50
N ASN A 77 0.44 6.43 3.15
CA ASN A 77 -0.27 6.32 4.42
C ASN A 77 0.33 7.20 5.53
N ASN A 78 1.66 7.27 5.61
CA ASN A 78 2.34 8.06 6.63
C ASN A 78 2.29 9.57 6.33
N TYR A 79 2.43 9.95 5.06
CA TYR A 79 2.30 11.33 4.60
C TYR A 79 0.87 11.85 4.77
N LEU A 80 -0.16 11.07 4.45
CA LEU A 80 -1.57 11.41 4.70
C LEU A 80 -1.81 11.76 6.17
N ILE A 81 -1.30 10.94 7.10
CA ILE A 81 -1.43 11.20 8.54
C ILE A 81 -0.72 12.49 8.95
N LYS A 82 0.49 12.75 8.44
CA LYS A 82 1.22 14.00 8.69
C LYS A 82 0.47 15.22 8.13
N TRP A 83 -0.03 15.12 6.90
CA TRP A 83 -0.80 16.18 6.24
C TRP A 83 -2.09 16.51 7.00
N ILE A 84 -2.84 15.50 7.42
CA ILE A 84 -4.06 15.67 8.22
C ILE A 84 -3.73 16.35 9.55
N LYS A 85 -2.68 15.91 10.25
CA LYS A 85 -2.25 16.55 11.51
C LYS A 85 -1.83 18.01 11.32
N LEU A 86 -1.11 18.33 10.24
CA LEU A 86 -0.71 19.70 9.92
C LEU A 86 -1.94 20.58 9.63
N LYS A 87 -2.92 20.06 8.89
CA LYS A 87 -4.16 20.79 8.58
C LYS A 87 -5.04 21.03 9.81
N ILE A 88 -5.04 20.11 10.78
CA ILE A 88 -5.76 20.25 12.05
C ILE A 88 -5.04 21.23 13.00
N LYS A 89 -3.70 21.30 12.99
CA LYS A 89 -2.93 22.21 13.86
C LYS A 89 -2.96 23.67 13.39
N ASN A 90 -3.18 23.91 12.10
CA ASN A 90 -3.26 25.24 11.49
C ASN A 90 -4.69 25.82 11.42
N LYS A 91 -5.68 25.16 12.03
CA LYS A 91 -7.07 25.61 12.08
C LYS A 91 -7.49 25.83 13.52
#